data_AF-A0A9E1UC45-F1
#
_entry.id   AF-A0A9E1UC45-F1
#
_cell.length_a   1.000
_cell.length_b   1.000
_cell.length_c   1.000
_cell.angle_alpha   90.00
_cell.angle_beta   90.00
_cell.angle_gamma   90.00
#
_symmetry.space_group_name_H-M   'P 1'
#
loop_
_entity.id
_entity.type
_entity.pdbx_description
1 polymer ?
#
loop_
_entity_poly.entity_id
_entity_poly.type
_entity_poly.pdbx_seq_one_letter_code
_entity_poly.pdbx_strand_id
1 'polypeptide(L)'
;MPEGSDMHRQSHLVQQPSTRTYFFRSIIPKALRNHFDGQREFKVSLGCKSKARSQQASYYLYGVVHHLYDSIQAGQSQMTLEEIKNILRIELEKSFRYIKHIQLRTNRYNAERVQAAIADLEAKKSSRLDYYTNKSEQTESRIEEKLTKYEQRFGQQWDRESLEYLQLKEQLKELYLKRLDWAIDLLEGKDLVQAELIQQYENTLQTNLEWLTSKTPTSSPSTPPEFTT
;
A
#
# COMPACT_ATOMS: atom_id res chain seq x y z
N MET A 1 -19.97 -10.56 43.09
CA MET A 1 -18.56 -10.43 42.70
C MET A 1 -18.37 -11.25 41.43
N PRO A 2 -18.07 -10.63 40.28
CA PRO A 2 -18.32 -11.23 38.97
C PRO A 2 -17.16 -12.10 38.45
N GLU A 3 -17.57 -13.24 37.92
CA GLU A 3 -17.16 -13.89 36.66
C GLU A 3 -15.66 -13.89 36.29
N GLY A 4 -15.03 -15.04 36.55
CA GLY A 4 -13.79 -15.46 35.90
C GLY A 4 -14.03 -15.65 34.40
N SER A 5 -13.20 -14.97 33.61
CA SER A 5 -13.17 -14.96 32.16
C SER A 5 -12.88 -16.36 31.59
N ASP A 6 -13.94 -17.01 31.14
CA ASP A 6 -13.90 -18.25 30.37
C ASP A 6 -13.35 -17.95 28.96
N MET A 7 -12.02 -17.90 28.82
CA MET A 7 -11.35 -17.88 27.52
C MET A 7 -11.59 -19.21 26.80
N HIS A 8 -12.77 -19.34 26.18
CA HIS A 8 -13.08 -20.42 25.26
C HIS A 8 -11.98 -20.47 24.18
N ARG A 9 -11.16 -21.52 24.19
CA ARG A 9 -10.24 -21.89 23.10
C ARG A 9 -11.05 -22.19 21.85
N GLN A 10 -11.51 -21.16 21.16
CA GLN A 10 -12.16 -21.31 19.87
C GLN A 10 -11.09 -21.75 18.87
N SER A 11 -11.07 -23.04 18.54
CA SER A 11 -10.19 -23.53 17.48
C SER A 11 -10.61 -22.87 16.15
N HIS A 12 -9.72 -22.03 15.62
CA HIS A 12 -9.77 -21.47 14.26
C HIS A 12 -9.52 -22.55 13.19
N LEU A 13 -9.21 -23.77 13.62
CA LEU A 13 -9.03 -24.94 12.78
C LEU A 13 -10.25 -25.86 12.89
N VAL A 14 -10.88 -26.17 11.76
CA VAL A 14 -12.03 -27.08 11.65
C VAL A 14 -11.66 -28.23 10.73
N GLN A 15 -11.94 -29.47 11.13
CA GLN A 15 -11.75 -30.63 10.26
C GLN A 15 -13.06 -30.99 9.57
N GLN A 16 -13.01 -31.24 8.26
CA GLN A 16 -14.13 -31.81 7.53
C GLN A 16 -14.12 -33.34 7.69
N PRO A 17 -15.17 -33.96 8.27
CA PRO A 17 -15.19 -35.40 8.54
C PRO A 17 -15.09 -36.27 7.29
N SER A 18 -15.70 -35.84 6.17
CA SER A 18 -15.78 -36.62 4.94
C SER A 18 -14.45 -36.73 4.19
N THR A 19 -13.72 -35.63 4.06
CA THR A 19 -12.47 -35.54 3.27
C THR A 19 -11.20 -35.64 4.14
N ARG A 20 -11.37 -35.56 5.47
CA ARG A 20 -10.30 -35.39 6.47
C ARG A 20 -9.40 -34.18 6.21
N THR A 21 -9.86 -33.21 5.41
CA THR A 21 -9.15 -31.95 5.17
C THR A 21 -9.48 -30.92 6.23
N TYR A 22 -8.56 -30.00 6.47
CA TYR A 22 -8.74 -28.91 7.42
C TYR A 22 -9.16 -27.61 6.74
N PHE A 23 -9.95 -26.82 7.46
CA PHE A 23 -10.41 -25.50 7.12
C PHE A 23 -9.97 -24.53 8.20
N PHE A 24 -9.59 -23.33 7.77
CA PHE A 24 -9.54 -22.18 8.65
C PHE A 24 -10.95 -21.62 8.81
N ARG A 25 -11.38 -21.40 10.05
CA ARG A 25 -12.65 -20.75 10.39
C ARG A 25 -12.33 -19.44 11.10
N SER A 26 -12.81 -18.35 10.52
CA SER A 26 -12.82 -17.05 11.17
C SER A 26 -14.22 -16.67 11.60
N ILE A 27 -14.36 -16.16 12.82
CA ILE A 27 -15.62 -15.64 13.34
C ILE A 27 -15.59 -14.12 13.15
N ILE A 28 -16.63 -13.59 12.53
CA ILE A 28 -16.76 -12.15 12.28
C ILE A 28 -17.18 -11.47 13.59
N PRO A 29 -16.44 -10.46 14.07
CA PRO A 29 -16.80 -9.68 15.26
C PRO A 29 -18.22 -9.12 15.16
N LYS A 30 -18.94 -9.06 16.28
CA LYS A 30 -20.34 -8.59 16.31
C LYS A 30 -20.52 -7.22 15.65
N ALA A 31 -19.57 -6.32 15.87
CA ALA A 31 -19.54 -4.97 15.30
C ALA A 31 -19.47 -4.97 13.76
N LEU A 32 -18.85 -5.99 13.15
CA LEU A 32 -18.61 -6.07 11.71
C LEU A 32 -19.69 -6.87 10.96
N ARG A 33 -20.65 -7.50 11.65
CA ARG A 33 -21.66 -8.34 11.00
C ARG A 33 -22.51 -7.57 10.00
N ASN A 34 -22.85 -6.33 10.30
CA ASN A 34 -23.63 -5.49 9.38
C ASN A 34 -22.84 -5.13 8.12
N HIS A 35 -21.51 -5.01 8.22
CA HIS A 35 -20.61 -4.78 7.07
C HIS A 35 -20.49 -5.99 6.14
N PHE A 36 -20.72 -7.20 6.66
CA PHE A 36 -20.65 -8.46 5.91
C PHE A 36 -22.02 -9.11 5.73
N ASP A 37 -23.07 -8.33 5.44
CA ASP A 37 -24.43 -8.80 5.15
C ASP A 37 -25.03 -9.77 6.21
N GLY A 38 -24.68 -9.56 7.47
CA GLY A 38 -25.11 -10.38 8.59
C GLY A 38 -24.37 -11.72 8.75
N GLN A 39 -23.33 -11.98 7.94
CA GLN A 39 -22.50 -13.18 8.08
C GLN A 39 -21.80 -13.22 9.45
N ARG A 40 -21.76 -14.41 10.05
CA ARG A 40 -21.23 -14.63 11.40
C ARG A 40 -19.85 -15.27 11.40
N GLU A 41 -19.54 -16.04 10.37
CA GLU A 41 -18.28 -16.74 10.20
C GLU A 41 -18.05 -17.01 8.71
N PHE A 42 -16.79 -17.18 8.34
CA PHE A 42 -16.41 -17.74 7.04
C PHE A 42 -15.41 -18.88 7.23
N LYS A 43 -15.32 -19.74 6.22
CA LYS A 43 -14.42 -20.90 6.20
C LYS A 43 -13.61 -20.90 4.92
N VAL A 44 -12.30 -21.11 5.05
CA VAL A 44 -11.37 -21.24 3.93
C VAL A 44 -10.73 -22.62 4.00
N SER A 45 -10.80 -23.38 2.90
CA SER A 45 -10.12 -24.68 2.82
C SER A 45 -8.62 -24.48 2.88
N LEU A 46 -7.94 -25.22 3.76
CA LEU A 46 -6.48 -25.26 3.79
C LEU A 46 -5.92 -26.33 2.84
N GLY A 47 -6.80 -27.10 2.17
CA GLY A 47 -6.42 -28.15 1.20
C GLY A 47 -5.53 -29.25 1.78
N CYS A 48 -5.37 -29.32 3.09
CA CYS A 48 -4.36 -30.14 3.74
C CYS A 48 -5.01 -31.14 4.72
N LYS A 49 -4.49 -32.38 4.73
CA LYS A 49 -4.90 -33.44 5.67
C LYS A 49 -3.97 -33.55 6.89
N SER A 50 -2.88 -32.78 6.93
CA SER A 50 -1.92 -32.79 8.03
C SER A 50 -2.31 -31.77 9.09
N LYS A 51 -2.68 -32.26 10.28
CA LYS A 51 -3.11 -31.40 11.41
C LYS A 51 -2.07 -30.35 11.76
N ALA A 52 -0.79 -30.73 11.89
CA ALA A 52 0.28 -29.83 12.30
C ALA A 52 0.47 -28.66 11.30
N ARG A 53 0.54 -28.97 10.00
CA ARG A 53 0.67 -27.94 8.95
C ARG A 53 -0.56 -27.04 8.90
N SER A 54 -1.75 -27.63 8.97
CA SER A 54 -3.00 -26.87 8.96
C SER A 54 -3.14 -25.98 10.19
N GLN A 55 -2.64 -26.42 11.35
CA GLN A 55 -2.65 -25.63 12.57
C GLN A 55 -1.73 -24.40 12.46
N GLN A 56 -0.52 -24.57 11.92
CA GLN A 56 0.40 -23.45 11.67
C GLN A 56 -0.18 -22.45 10.67
N ALA A 57 -0.72 -22.91 9.55
CA ALA A 57 -1.37 -22.05 8.56
C ALA A 57 -2.60 -21.33 9.14
N SER A 58 -3.42 -22.04 9.92
CA SER A 58 -4.59 -21.48 10.59
C SER A 58 -4.23 -20.41 11.62
N TYR A 59 -3.09 -20.54 12.32
CA TYR A 59 -2.64 -19.55 13.28
C TYR A 59 -2.16 -18.27 12.58
N TYR A 60 -1.41 -18.41 11.49
CA TYR A 60 -1.00 -17.28 10.67
C TYR A 60 -2.21 -16.54 10.08
N LEU A 61 -3.16 -17.28 9.48
CA LEU A 61 -4.39 -16.71 8.94
C LEU A 61 -5.25 -16.04 10.02
N TYR A 62 -5.28 -16.59 11.23
CA TYR A 62 -5.96 -15.95 12.36
C TYR A 62 -5.38 -14.58 12.66
N GLY A 63 -4.05 -14.45 12.75
CA GLY A 63 -3.39 -13.17 12.98
C GLY A 63 -3.71 -12.14 11.89
N VAL A 64 -3.60 -12.55 10.63
CA VAL A 64 -3.92 -11.67 9.48
C VAL A 64 -5.38 -11.21 9.54
N VAL A 65 -6.32 -12.13 9.76
CA VAL A 65 -7.75 -11.80 9.75
C VAL A 65 -8.15 -10.98 10.97
N HIS A 66 -7.55 -11.20 12.13
CA HIS A 66 -7.80 -10.38 13.31
C HIS A 66 -7.33 -8.95 13.10
N HIS A 67 -6.13 -8.75 12.54
CA HIS A 67 -5.65 -7.42 12.17
C HIS A 67 -6.59 -6.74 11.18
N LEU A 68 -7.09 -7.46 10.18
CA LEU A 68 -8.07 -6.90 9.23
C LEU A 68 -9.36 -6.48 9.92
N TYR A 69 -9.89 -7.28 10.85
CA TYR A 69 -11.08 -6.89 11.60
C TYR A 69 -10.84 -5.65 12.46
N ASP A 70 -9.70 -5.57 13.14
CA ASP A 70 -9.35 -4.40 13.95
C ASP A 70 -9.23 -3.15 13.07
N SER A 71 -8.61 -3.26 11.90
CA SER A 71 -8.54 -2.17 10.91
C SER A 71 -9.92 -1.73 10.41
N ILE A 72 -10.82 -2.67 10.08
CA ILE A 72 -12.18 -2.34 9.64
C ILE A 72 -12.98 -1.70 10.78
N GLN A 73 -12.81 -2.18 12.01
CA GLN A 73 -13.56 -1.72 13.18
C GLN A 73 -13.06 -0.38 13.72
N ALA A 74 -11.77 -0.06 13.55
CA ALA A 74 -11.18 1.22 13.91
C ALA A 74 -11.59 2.38 12.99
N GLY A 75 -12.24 2.11 11.85
CA GLY A 75 -12.53 3.12 10.84
C GLY A 75 -11.29 3.44 10.00
N GLN A 76 -11.22 4.64 9.41
CA GLN A 76 -10.09 5.05 8.57
C GLN A 76 -8.77 4.87 9.33
N SER A 77 -7.93 3.97 8.81
CA SER A 77 -6.63 3.67 9.40
C SER A 77 -5.61 4.70 8.94
N GLN A 78 -4.79 5.19 9.86
CA GLN A 78 -3.62 5.99 9.52
C GLN A 78 -2.65 5.14 8.71
N MET A 79 -2.26 5.63 7.54
CA MET A 79 -1.42 4.88 6.62
C MET A 79 -0.02 4.71 7.20
N THR A 80 0.53 3.50 7.16
CA THR A 80 1.87 3.25 7.68
C THR A 80 2.95 3.64 6.66
N LEU A 81 4.16 3.94 7.16
CA LEU A 81 5.29 4.25 6.30
C LEU A 81 5.60 3.11 5.29
N GLU A 82 5.45 1.86 5.71
CA GLU A 82 5.71 0.73 4.83
C GLU A 82 4.63 0.59 3.75
N GLU A 83 3.37 0.90 4.06
CA GLU A 83 2.31 0.96 3.05
C GLU A 83 2.58 2.06 2.01
N ILE A 84 3.03 3.25 2.45
CA ILE A 84 3.42 4.34 1.55
C ILE A 84 4.54 3.87 0.63
N LYS A 85 5.62 3.32 1.19
CA LYS A 85 6.77 2.79 0.43
C LYS A 85 6.34 1.72 -0.56
N ASN A 86 5.47 0.79 -0.14
CA ASN A 86 5.00 -0.29 -1.00
C ASN A 86 4.22 0.25 -2.22
N ILE A 87 3.31 1.21 -2.01
CA ILE A 87 2.56 1.83 -3.13
C ILE A 87 3.50 2.55 -4.08
N LEU A 88 4.43 3.34 -3.55
CA LEU A 88 5.38 4.09 -4.36
C LEU A 88 6.30 3.15 -5.15
N ARG A 89 6.76 2.03 -4.57
CA ARG A 89 7.50 0.98 -5.29
C ARG A 89 6.69 0.38 -6.44
N ILE A 90 5.40 0.08 -6.21
CA ILE A 90 4.52 -0.45 -7.27
C ILE A 90 4.36 0.55 -8.41
N GLU A 91 4.15 1.83 -8.12
CA GLU A 91 4.04 2.87 -9.17
C GLU A 91 5.38 3.17 -9.84
N LEU A 92 6.49 3.03 -9.12
CA LEU A 92 7.84 3.14 -9.68
C LEU A 92 8.11 2.03 -10.71
N GLU A 93 7.77 0.78 -10.41
CA GLU A 93 7.86 -0.31 -11.38
C GLU A 93 6.99 -0.08 -12.62
N LYS A 94 5.75 0.42 -12.43
CA LYS A 94 4.89 0.81 -13.56
C LYS A 94 5.54 1.91 -14.40
N SER A 95 6.27 2.82 -13.76
CA SER A 95 7.00 3.89 -14.43
C SER A 95 8.14 3.36 -15.28
N PHE A 96 8.94 2.41 -14.78
CA PHE A 96 9.96 1.75 -15.59
C PHE A 96 9.39 0.94 -16.75
N ARG A 97 8.28 0.21 -16.53
CA ARG A 97 7.58 -0.49 -17.61
C ARG A 97 7.13 0.47 -18.71
N TYR A 98 6.61 1.64 -18.34
CA TYR A 98 6.22 2.69 -19.27
C TYR A 98 7.42 3.22 -20.08
N ILE A 99 8.53 3.56 -19.41
CA ILE A 99 9.74 4.06 -20.05
C ILE A 99 10.30 3.04 -21.04
N LYS A 100 10.41 1.77 -20.63
CA LYS A 100 10.84 0.67 -21.51
C LYS A 100 9.94 0.51 -22.73
N HIS A 101 8.62 0.66 -22.55
CA HIS A 101 7.68 0.61 -23.67
C HIS A 101 7.91 1.76 -24.66
N ILE A 102 8.16 2.99 -24.18
CA ILE A 102 8.51 4.13 -25.03
C ILE A 102 9.79 3.84 -25.81
N GLN A 103 10.86 3.40 -25.13
CA GLN A 103 12.15 3.07 -25.75
C GLN A 103 12.01 2.04 -26.87
N LEU A 104 11.23 0.97 -26.66
CA LEU A 104 11.07 -0.11 -27.64
C LEU A 104 10.16 0.28 -28.81
N ARG A 105 9.22 1.21 -28.60
CA ARG A 105 8.30 1.68 -29.66
C ARG A 105 8.94 2.75 -30.54
N THR A 106 9.83 3.56 -29.99
CA THR A 106 10.56 4.59 -30.72
C THR A 106 11.71 3.95 -31.50
N ASN A 107 11.74 4.15 -32.82
CA ASN A 107 12.87 3.67 -33.63
C ASN A 107 14.12 4.50 -33.31
N ARG A 108 15.01 3.97 -32.46
CA ARG A 108 16.25 4.63 -32.03
C ARG A 108 17.23 4.97 -33.16
N TYR A 109 17.10 4.35 -34.33
CA TYR A 109 17.97 4.62 -35.48
C TYR A 109 17.43 5.73 -36.39
N ASN A 110 16.24 6.28 -36.09
CA ASN A 110 15.65 7.38 -36.83
C ASN A 110 15.58 8.62 -35.92
N ALA A 111 16.46 9.58 -36.17
CA ALA A 111 16.58 10.80 -35.38
C ALA A 111 15.29 11.64 -35.34
N GLU A 112 14.58 11.76 -36.47
CA GLU A 112 13.30 12.49 -36.53
C GLU A 112 12.24 11.84 -35.64
N ARG A 113 12.16 10.51 -35.62
CA ARG A 113 11.23 9.78 -34.75
C ARG A 113 11.59 9.90 -33.27
N VAL A 114 12.88 9.92 -32.95
CA VAL A 114 13.34 10.17 -31.57
C VAL A 114 12.94 11.58 -31.14
N GLN A 115 13.22 12.59 -31.96
CA GLN A 115 12.88 13.98 -31.65
C GLN A 115 11.37 14.19 -31.51
N ALA A 116 10.57 13.58 -32.40
CA ALA A 116 9.11 13.64 -32.31
C ALA A 116 8.59 12.99 -31.01
N ALA A 117 9.19 11.88 -30.57
CA ALA A 117 8.83 11.23 -29.33
C ALA A 117 9.20 12.07 -28.10
N ILE A 118 10.37 12.73 -28.11
CA ILE A 118 10.78 13.67 -27.06
C ILE A 118 9.79 14.84 -26.98
N ALA A 119 9.46 15.47 -28.12
CA ALA A 119 8.51 16.58 -28.17
C ALA A 119 7.12 16.19 -27.63
N ASP A 120 6.63 14.99 -27.94
CA ASP A 120 5.37 14.46 -27.39
C ASP A 120 5.44 14.25 -25.86
N LEU A 121 6.58 13.79 -25.34
CA LEU A 121 6.78 13.64 -23.89
C LEU A 121 6.87 14.99 -23.18
N GLU A 122 7.56 15.98 -23.75
CA GLU A 122 7.64 17.34 -23.24
C GLU A 122 6.26 18.00 -23.24
N ALA A 123 5.50 17.89 -24.33
CA ALA A 123 4.13 18.38 -24.40
C ALA A 123 3.24 17.72 -23.34
N LYS A 124 3.38 16.41 -23.10
CA LYS A 124 2.69 15.70 -22.02
C LYS A 124 3.10 16.19 -20.64
N LYS A 125 4.38 16.48 -20.42
CA LYS A 125 4.88 17.03 -19.15
C LYS A 125 4.30 18.41 -18.90
N SER A 126 4.35 19.30 -19.90
CA SER A 126 3.79 20.64 -19.83
C SER A 126 2.29 20.61 -19.57
N SER A 127 1.55 19.77 -20.30
CA SER A 127 0.11 19.60 -20.10
C SER A 127 -0.22 19.07 -18.71
N ARG A 128 0.58 18.15 -18.18
CA ARG A 128 0.41 17.62 -16.81
C ARG A 128 0.70 18.68 -15.75
N LEU A 129 1.74 19.50 -15.95
CA LEU A 129 2.07 20.58 -15.03
C LEU A 129 0.97 21.65 -15.03
N ASP A 130 0.48 22.04 -16.21
CA ASP A 130 -0.68 22.92 -16.36
C ASP A 130 -1.92 22.35 -15.65
N TYR A 131 -2.15 21.05 -15.80
CA TYR A 131 -3.25 20.35 -15.11
C TYR A 131 -3.12 20.43 -13.59
N TYR A 132 -1.90 20.26 -13.05
CA TYR A 132 -1.63 20.35 -11.62
C TYR A 132 -1.81 21.77 -11.08
N THR A 133 -1.45 22.79 -11.86
CA THR A 133 -1.56 24.19 -11.48
C THR A 133 -2.99 24.73 -11.61
N ASN A 134 -3.65 24.46 -12.72
CA ASN A 134 -4.89 25.13 -13.13
C ASN A 134 -6.15 24.27 -12.98
N LYS A 135 -6.01 22.95 -12.78
CA LYS A 135 -7.13 21.99 -12.67
C LYS A 135 -6.95 21.08 -11.45
N SER A 136 -6.80 21.69 -10.27
CA SER A 136 -6.52 21.00 -9.01
C SER A 136 -7.56 19.92 -8.70
N GLU A 137 -8.86 20.22 -8.74
CA GLU A 137 -9.92 19.25 -8.42
C GLU A 137 -9.88 18.00 -9.30
N GLN A 138 -9.61 18.16 -10.59
CA GLN A 138 -9.58 17.05 -11.53
C GLN A 138 -8.27 16.24 -11.40
N THR A 139 -7.16 16.93 -11.08
CA THR A 139 -5.89 16.31 -10.71
C THR A 139 -6.06 15.41 -9.51
N GLU A 140 -6.66 15.95 -8.45
CA GLU A 140 -6.92 15.21 -7.22
C GLU A 140 -7.85 14.03 -7.52
N SER A 141 -9.00 14.26 -8.15
CA SER A 141 -9.93 13.18 -8.51
C SER A 141 -9.27 11.98 -9.18
N ARG A 142 -8.30 12.20 -10.09
CA ARG A 142 -7.58 11.13 -10.79
C ARG A 142 -6.57 10.39 -9.92
N ILE A 143 -5.95 11.08 -8.96
CA ILE A 143 -5.05 10.48 -7.98
C ILE A 143 -5.87 9.69 -6.96
N GLU A 144 -6.95 10.28 -6.45
CA GLU A 144 -7.93 9.64 -5.57
C GLU A 144 -8.49 8.35 -6.18
N GLU A 145 -8.86 8.35 -7.47
CA GLU A 145 -9.36 7.14 -8.14
C GLU A 145 -8.31 6.01 -8.14
N LYS A 146 -7.02 6.37 -8.29
CA LYS A 146 -5.91 5.41 -8.21
C LYS A 146 -5.70 4.91 -6.78
N LEU A 147 -5.74 5.80 -5.79
CA LEU A 147 -5.59 5.44 -4.38
C LEU A 147 -6.75 4.55 -3.91
N THR A 148 -7.98 4.83 -4.37
CA THR A 148 -9.16 4.00 -4.11
C THR A 148 -8.97 2.55 -4.62
N LYS A 149 -8.30 2.37 -5.76
CA LYS A 149 -7.97 1.02 -6.28
C LYS A 149 -6.93 0.32 -5.39
N TYR A 150 -6.03 1.07 -4.75
CA TYR A 150 -5.08 0.50 -3.79
C TYR A 150 -5.75 0.15 -2.45
N GLU A 151 -6.60 1.02 -1.93
CA GLU A 151 -7.46 0.75 -0.77
C GLU A 151 -8.23 -0.56 -0.94
N GLN A 152 -8.91 -0.72 -2.08
CA GLN A 152 -9.61 -1.96 -2.44
C GLN A 152 -8.66 -3.17 -2.54
N ARG A 153 -7.48 -3.00 -3.14
CA ARG A 153 -6.50 -4.08 -3.30
C ARG A 153 -5.92 -4.56 -1.97
N PHE A 154 -5.68 -3.64 -1.04
CA PHE A 154 -5.12 -3.96 0.27
C PHE A 154 -6.19 -4.26 1.33
N GLY A 155 -7.47 -4.01 1.02
CA GLY A 155 -8.57 -4.17 1.97
C GLY A 155 -8.51 -3.15 3.10
N GLN A 156 -8.02 -1.94 2.80
CA GLN A 156 -7.83 -0.85 3.77
C GLN A 156 -8.70 0.35 3.39
N GLN A 157 -9.05 1.16 4.37
CA GLN A 157 -9.59 2.50 4.17
C GLN A 157 -8.65 3.47 4.86
N TRP A 158 -8.06 4.39 4.11
CA TRP A 158 -7.16 5.39 4.66
C TRP A 158 -7.90 6.67 5.00
N ASP A 159 -7.39 7.37 6.01
CA ASP A 159 -7.84 8.70 6.33
C ASP A 159 -7.34 9.68 5.26
N ARG A 160 -8.27 10.29 4.52
CA ARG A 160 -7.97 11.21 3.41
C ARG A 160 -7.41 12.54 3.87
N GLU A 161 -7.67 12.90 5.12
CA GLU A 161 -7.17 14.12 5.75
C GLU A 161 -5.85 13.87 6.49
N SER A 162 -5.43 12.60 6.61
CA SER A 162 -4.12 12.27 7.19
C SER A 162 -2.97 12.87 6.39
N LEU A 163 -1.98 13.34 7.12
CA LEU A 163 -0.78 13.91 6.52
C LEU A 163 -0.04 12.87 5.67
N GLU A 164 -0.08 11.62 6.10
CA GLU A 164 0.47 10.44 5.44
C GLU A 164 -0.18 10.22 4.05
N TYR A 165 -1.51 10.31 3.97
CA TYR A 165 -2.24 10.18 2.71
C TYR A 165 -1.99 11.37 1.78
N LEU A 166 -1.99 12.59 2.31
CA LEU A 166 -1.67 13.79 1.54
C LEU A 166 -0.24 13.75 0.98
N GLN A 167 0.72 13.26 1.78
CA GLN A 167 2.10 13.07 1.34
C GLN A 167 2.18 12.03 0.21
N LEU A 168 1.46 10.93 0.31
CA LEU A 168 1.40 9.93 -0.77
C LEU A 168 0.86 10.55 -2.08
N LYS A 169 -0.21 11.36 -2.00
CA LYS A 169 -0.74 12.09 -3.18
C LYS A 169 0.35 12.95 -3.84
N GLU A 170 1.11 13.69 -3.03
CA GLU A 170 2.20 14.54 -3.53
C GLU A 170 3.30 13.71 -4.20
N GLN A 171 3.79 12.67 -3.52
CA GLN A 171 4.84 11.81 -4.05
C GLN A 171 4.44 11.09 -5.34
N LEU A 172 3.15 10.76 -5.51
CA LEU A 172 2.63 10.23 -6.77
C LEU A 172 2.65 11.26 -7.90
N LYS A 173 2.30 12.52 -7.63
CA LYS A 173 2.41 13.61 -8.63
C LYS A 173 3.84 13.79 -9.09
N GLU A 174 4.77 13.88 -8.15
CA GLU A 174 6.20 14.01 -8.44
C GLU A 174 6.72 12.82 -9.26
N LEU A 175 6.40 11.59 -8.86
CA LEU A 175 6.81 10.39 -9.57
C LEU A 175 6.29 10.37 -11.02
N TYR A 176 5.05 10.81 -11.23
CA TYR A 176 4.44 10.89 -12.55
C TYR A 176 5.07 11.96 -13.44
N LEU A 177 5.64 13.03 -12.88
CA LEU A 177 6.45 13.99 -13.62
C LEU A 177 7.84 13.42 -13.90
N LYS A 178 8.53 12.89 -12.88
CA LYS A 178 9.85 12.26 -13.01
C LYS A 178 9.88 11.15 -14.05
N ARG A 179 8.83 10.35 -14.16
CA ARG A 179 8.71 9.31 -15.19
C ARG A 179 8.81 9.87 -16.61
N LEU A 180 8.26 11.06 -16.87
CA LEU A 180 8.36 11.70 -18.19
C LEU A 180 9.79 12.18 -18.42
N ASP A 181 10.43 12.75 -17.40
CA ASP A 181 11.83 13.17 -17.46
C ASP A 181 12.76 12.00 -17.76
N TRP A 182 12.62 10.89 -17.03
CA TRP A 182 13.37 9.67 -17.31
C TRP A 182 13.10 9.12 -18.70
N ALA A 183 11.88 9.23 -19.24
CA ALA A 183 11.60 8.81 -20.60
C ALA A 183 12.33 9.69 -21.63
N ILE A 184 12.40 11.00 -21.39
CA ILE A 184 13.14 11.96 -22.23
C ILE A 184 14.64 11.68 -22.15
N ASP A 185 15.20 11.60 -20.94
CA ASP A 185 16.60 11.29 -20.67
C ASP A 185 17.05 10.02 -21.40
N LEU A 186 16.22 8.97 -21.38
CA LEU A 186 16.51 7.72 -22.08
C LEU A 186 16.59 7.88 -23.60
N LEU A 187 15.69 8.69 -24.18
CA LEU A 187 15.64 8.93 -25.62
C LEU A 187 16.77 9.85 -26.08
N GLU A 188 17.25 10.74 -25.22
CA GLU A 188 18.46 11.55 -25.42
C GLU A 188 19.75 10.71 -25.37
N GLY A 189 19.66 9.43 -24.99
CA GLY A 189 20.78 8.52 -24.94
C GLY A 189 21.54 8.54 -23.61
N LYS A 190 20.95 9.08 -22.54
CA LYS A 190 21.50 8.95 -21.19
C LYS A 190 21.34 7.50 -20.74
N ASP A 191 22.42 6.93 -20.21
CA ASP A 191 22.38 5.59 -19.63
C ASP A 191 21.53 5.61 -18.35
N LEU A 192 20.35 5.01 -18.43
CA LEU A 192 19.47 4.83 -17.29
C LEU A 192 19.65 3.43 -16.73
N VAL A 193 20.49 3.32 -15.70
CA VAL A 193 20.59 2.09 -14.93
C VAL A 193 19.41 2.03 -13.97
N GLN A 194 18.49 1.07 -14.19
CA GLN A 194 17.27 0.93 -13.38
C GLN A 194 17.58 0.82 -11.88
N ALA A 195 18.64 0.11 -11.51
CA ALA A 195 19.06 -0.03 -10.12
C ALA A 195 19.48 1.31 -9.49
N GLU A 196 20.19 2.16 -10.24
CA GLU A 196 20.61 3.48 -9.77
C GLU A 196 19.42 4.42 -9.61
N LEU A 197 18.48 4.40 -10.54
CA LEU A 197 17.24 5.18 -10.44
C LEU A 197 16.36 4.74 -9.27
N ILE A 198 16.26 3.42 -9.02
CA ILE A 198 15.57 2.88 -7.84
C ILE A 198 16.25 3.41 -6.59
N GLN A 199 17.58 3.30 -6.48
CA GLN A 199 18.32 3.77 -5.31
C GLN A 199 18.15 5.28 -5.09
N GLN A 200 18.27 6.09 -6.14
CA GLN A 200 18.07 7.54 -6.06
C GLN A 200 16.64 7.88 -5.60
N TYR A 201 15.65 7.17 -6.14
CA TYR A 201 14.26 7.38 -5.74
C TYR A 201 14.03 6.95 -4.30
N GLU A 202 14.54 5.79 -3.88
CA GLU A 202 14.45 5.32 -2.49
C GLU A 202 15.13 6.28 -1.51
N ASN A 203 16.30 6.82 -1.86
CA ASN A 203 16.97 7.86 -1.05
C ASN A 203 16.10 9.13 -0.96
N THR A 204 15.53 9.57 -2.09
CA THR A 204 14.62 10.73 -2.11
C THR A 204 13.40 10.49 -1.22
N LEU A 205 12.81 9.29 -1.30
CA LEU A 205 11.68 8.91 -0.45
C LEU A 205 12.09 8.84 1.02
N GLN A 206 13.27 8.33 1.32
CA GLN A 206 13.76 8.27 2.69
C GLN A 206 13.87 9.68 3.27
N THR A 207 14.48 10.63 2.55
CA THR A 207 14.57 12.02 2.98
C THR A 207 13.18 12.69 3.10
N ASN A 208 12.30 12.50 2.10
CA ASN A 208 10.96 13.08 2.13
C ASN A 208 10.06 12.51 3.24
N LEU A 209 10.36 11.30 3.72
CA LEU A 209 9.58 10.57 4.73
C LEU A 209 10.33 10.44 6.07
N GLU A 210 11.50 11.07 6.23
CA GLU A 210 12.33 10.98 7.45
C GLU A 210 11.54 11.38 8.70
N TRP A 211 10.70 12.41 8.61
CA TRP A 211 9.88 12.90 9.71
C TRP A 211 8.76 11.92 10.13
N LEU A 212 8.37 10.95 9.29
CA LEU A 212 7.42 9.90 9.67
C LEU A 212 8.08 8.84 10.57
N THR A 213 9.41 8.69 10.47
CA THR A 213 10.15 7.72 11.30
C THR A 213 10.37 8.21 12.73
N SER A 214 10.33 9.51 12.99
CA SER A 214 10.49 10.10 14.32
C SER A 214 9.23 10.05 15.19
N LYS A 215 8.09 9.59 14.64
CA LYS A 215 6.81 9.47 15.37
C LYS A 215 6.60 8.12 16.09
N THR A 216 7.55 7.18 16.07
CA THR A 216 7.43 5.98 16.93
C THR A 216 7.45 6.40 18.39
N PRO A 217 6.43 6.07 19.21
CA PRO A 217 6.37 6.53 20.58
C PRO A 217 7.45 5.85 21.41
N THR A 218 8.36 6.65 21.96
CA THR A 218 9.16 6.29 23.13
C THR A 218 8.20 6.02 24.29
N SER A 219 7.84 4.76 24.51
CA SER A 219 7.24 4.33 25.76
C SER A 219 8.32 4.37 26.85
N SER A 220 8.22 5.33 27.77
CA SER A 220 8.59 5.15 29.17
C SER A 220 7.80 6.16 30.02
N PRO A 221 7.07 5.71 31.05
CA PRO A 221 6.32 6.59 31.93
C PRO A 221 7.31 7.35 32.82
N SER A 222 7.23 8.69 32.80
CA SER A 222 7.90 9.52 33.79
C SER A 222 7.21 9.31 35.14
N THR A 223 7.87 8.65 36.08
CA THR A 223 7.53 8.71 37.50
C THR A 223 7.73 10.16 37.99
N PRO A 224 6.77 10.75 38.72
CA PRO A 224 6.97 12.08 39.30
C PRO A 224 7.94 12.01 40.49
N PRO A 225 8.75 13.05 40.75
CA PRO A 225 9.60 13.08 41.93
C PRO A 225 8.74 13.24 43.19
N GLU A 226 8.86 12.28 44.10
CA GLU A 226 8.43 12.44 45.49
C GLU A 226 9.25 13.55 46.14
N PHE A 227 8.57 14.62 46.55
CA PHE A 227 9.12 15.54 47.55
C PHE A 227 8.84 14.93 48.92
N THR A 228 9.88 14.41 49.57
CA THR A 228 9.85 14.09 51.00
C THR A 228 10.85 14.99 51.73
N THR A 229 10.25 15.80 52.62
CA THR A 229 10.77 16.47 53.85
C THR A 229 12.04 17.30 53.77
#